data_AF-W2M3D6-F1
#
_entry.id   AF-W2M3D6-F1
#
_cell.length_a   1.000
_cell.length_b   1.000
_cell.length_c   1.000
_cell.angle_alpha   90.00
_cell.angle_beta   90.00
_cell.angle_gamma   90.00
#
_symmetry.space_group_name_H-M   'P 1'
#
loop_
_entity.id
_entity.type
_entity.pdbx_description
1 polymer ?
#
loop_
_entity_poly.entity_id
_entity_poly.type
_entity_poly.pdbx_seq_one_letter_code
_entity_poly.pdbx_strand_id
1 'polypeptide(L)'
;MGHGKALSEQKYWFIVGLHGGGVSLHEIARKTGRSRTSVRNAVKAERGPKEDSGGERRAGRQPALTEQELRQLVRAAATGEFFAAQDQARHQGFR
;
A
#
# COMPACT_ATOMS: atom_id res chain seq x y z
N MET A 1 8.77 9.60 -4.65
CA MET A 1 9.92 8.73 -4.28
C MET A 1 9.45 7.29 -4.19
N GLY A 2 9.73 6.48 -5.21
CA GLY A 2 9.34 5.07 -5.26
C GLY A 2 9.82 4.42 -6.55
N HIS A 3 11.13 4.42 -6.78
CA HIS A 3 11.73 4.03 -8.07
C HIS A 3 12.47 2.69 -8.03
N GLY A 4 12.19 1.82 -7.05
CA GLY A 4 12.91 0.57 -6.88
C GLY A 4 12.00 -0.62 -6.60
N LYS A 5 12.34 -1.78 -7.17
CA LYS A 5 11.70 -3.06 -6.86
C LYS A 5 11.77 -3.32 -5.36
N ALA A 6 10.63 -3.70 -4.77
CA ALA A 6 10.52 -4.03 -3.36
C ALA A 6 11.60 -5.05 -2.93
N LEU A 7 12.07 -4.94 -1.68
CA LEU A 7 12.98 -5.91 -1.11
C LEU A 7 12.28 -7.26 -1.02
N SER A 8 12.91 -8.31 -1.53
CA SER A 8 12.48 -9.69 -1.28
C SER A 8 12.64 -10.00 0.20
N GLU A 9 11.74 -10.81 0.76
CA GLU A 9 11.74 -11.21 2.17
C GLU A 9 13.10 -11.77 2.64
N GLN A 10 13.72 -12.64 1.84
CA GLN A 10 15.06 -13.17 2.14
C GLN A 10 16.11 -12.05 2.30
N LYS A 11 16.09 -11.04 1.42
CA LYS A 11 17.03 -9.91 1.49
C LYS A 11 16.72 -8.99 2.66
N TYR A 12 15.44 -8.86 3.03
CA TYR A 12 15.02 -8.12 4.20
C TYR A 12 15.61 -8.74 5.48
N TRP A 13 15.40 -10.04 5.70
CA TRP A 13 15.95 -10.74 6.87
C TRP A 13 17.47 -10.76 6.88
N PHE A 14 18.11 -10.87 5.71
CA PHE A 14 19.57 -10.78 5.61
C PHE A 14 20.10 -9.40 6.04
N ILE A 15 19.43 -8.30 5.64
CA ILE A 15 19.78 -6.93 6.06
C ILE A 15 19.61 -6.77 7.58
N VAL A 16 18.49 -7.26 8.14
CA VAL A 16 18.21 -7.20 9.58
C VAL A 16 19.27 -7.96 10.36
N GLY A 17 19.60 -9.19 9.95
CA GLY A 17 20.60 -10.03 10.62
C GLY A 17 22.00 -9.39 10.61
N LEU A 18 22.44 -8.84 9.47
CA LEU A 18 23.73 -8.14 9.39
C LEU A 18 23.77 -6.91 10.30
N HIS A 19 22.66 -6.15 10.37
CA HIS A 19 22.57 -5.00 11.26
C HIS A 19 22.59 -5.41 12.74
N GLY A 20 21.90 -6.49 13.11
CA GLY A 20 21.96 -7.07 14.46
C GLY A 20 23.37 -7.53 14.84
N GLY A 21 24.16 -7.98 13.87
CA GLY A 21 25.59 -8.31 14.04
C GLY A 21 26.54 -7.11 14.04
N GLY A 22 26.03 -5.87 14.06
CA GLY A 22 26.86 -4.65 14.13
C GLY A 22 27.45 -4.17 12.80
N VAL A 23 27.07 -4.77 11.67
CA VAL A 23 27.56 -4.36 10.35
C VAL A 23 26.96 -3.00 9.97
N SER A 24 27.81 -2.08 9.50
CA SER A 24 27.37 -0.73 9.16
C SER A 24 26.40 -0.70 7.96
N LEU A 25 25.46 0.26 7.95
CA LEU A 25 24.53 0.43 6.81
C LEU A 25 25.24 0.61 5.46
N HIS A 26 26.44 1.21 5.47
CA HIS A 26 27.23 1.42 4.27
C HIS A 26 27.77 0.08 3.73
N GLU A 27 28.28 -0.75 4.62
CA GLU A 27 28.80 -2.07 4.25
C GLU A 27 27.67 -3.03 3.83
N ILE A 28 26.52 -2.99 4.51
CA ILE A 28 25.33 -3.74 4.11
C ILE A 28 24.87 -3.32 2.70
N ALA A 29 24.87 -2.02 2.39
CA ALA A 29 24.53 -1.52 1.06
C ALA A 29 25.47 -2.07 -0.02
N ARG A 30 26.79 -2.11 0.24
CA ARG A 30 27.78 -2.70 -0.67
C ARG A 30 27.55 -4.22 -0.84
N LYS A 31 27.32 -4.95 0.25
CA LYS A 31 27.11 -6.41 0.22
C LYS A 31 25.81 -6.83 -0.48
N THR A 32 24.75 -6.05 -0.32
CA THR A 32 23.41 -6.38 -0.84
C THR A 32 23.09 -5.78 -2.20
N GLY A 33 23.94 -4.85 -2.69
CA GLY A 33 23.69 -4.07 -3.90
C GLY A 33 22.46 -3.17 -3.77
N ARG A 34 22.12 -2.75 -2.55
CA ARG A 34 20.94 -1.92 -2.27
C ARG A 34 21.35 -0.53 -1.85
N SER A 35 20.49 0.44 -2.14
CA SER A 35 20.73 1.81 -1.69
C SER A 35 20.73 1.88 -0.16
N ARG A 36 21.57 2.75 0.39
CA ARG A 36 21.63 2.99 1.85
C ARG A 36 20.27 3.35 2.44
N THR A 37 19.44 4.06 1.68
CA THR A 37 18.06 4.41 2.08
C THR A 37 17.17 3.18 2.20
N SER A 38 17.26 2.24 1.26
CA SER A 38 16.51 0.98 1.33
C SER A 38 16.92 0.13 2.53
N VAL A 39 18.23 0.06 2.82
CA VAL A 39 18.77 -0.66 4.00
C VAL A 39 18.27 -0.01 5.29
N ARG A 40 18.37 1.32 5.39
CA ARG A 40 17.87 2.09 6.55
C ARG A 40 16.38 1.85 6.79
N ASN A 41 15.57 1.81 5.74
CA ASN A 41 14.13 1.58 5.87
C ASN A 41 13.82 0.15 6.34
N ALA A 42 14.57 -0.86 5.88
CA ALA A 42 14.41 -2.23 6.36
C ALA A 42 14.71 -2.35 7.86
N VAL A 43 15.80 -1.75 8.32
CA VAL A 43 16.16 -1.72 9.76
C VAL A 43 15.12 -0.95 10.58
N LYS A 44 14.60 0.17 10.07
CA LYS A 44 13.53 0.92 10.75
C LYS A 44 12.22 0.15 10.81
N ALA A 45 11.86 -0.57 9.75
CA ALA A 45 10.65 -1.37 9.70
C ALA A 45 10.72 -2.53 10.71
N GLU A 46 11.89 -3.14 10.89
CA GLU A 46 12.10 -4.18 11.89
C GLU A 46 11.97 -3.67 13.31
N ARG A 47 12.53 -2.49 13.61
CA ARG A 47 12.36 -1.84 14.92
C ARG A 47 10.91 -1.44 15.24
N GLY A 48 10.00 -1.64 14.30
CA GLY A 48 8.60 -1.24 14.40
C GLY A 48 8.42 0.27 14.34
N PRO A 49 7.16 0.73 14.31
CA PRO A 49 6.86 2.13 14.54
C PRO A 49 7.43 2.52 15.91
N LYS A 50 8.28 3.56 15.95
CA LYS A 50 8.39 4.33 17.18
C LYS A 50 6.96 4.81 17.46
N GLU A 51 6.44 4.56 18.66
CA GLU A 51 5.15 5.10 19.11
C GLU A 51 5.22 6.63 19.08
N ASP A 52 5.01 7.18 17.90
CA ASP A 52 4.59 8.54 17.66
C ASP A 52 3.60 8.41 16.51
N SER A 53 2.33 8.42 16.90
CA SER A 53 1.14 8.15 16.11
C SER A 53 1.19 8.89 14.76
N GLY A 54 1.21 8.16 13.64
CA GLY A 54 1.16 8.82 12.32
C GLY A 54 1.56 7.97 11.12
N GLY A 55 1.86 6.68 11.28
CA GLY A 55 2.07 5.78 10.15
C GLY A 55 0.74 5.35 9.55
N GLU A 56 0.08 6.25 8.81
CA GLU A 56 -1.10 5.91 8.01
C GLU A 56 -0.75 4.73 7.09
N ARG A 57 -1.29 3.54 7.39
CA ARG A 57 -1.34 2.46 6.40
C ARG A 57 -2.05 3.07 5.21
N ARG A 58 -1.32 3.31 4.11
CA ARG A 58 -1.86 3.97 2.91
C ARG A 58 -3.27 3.48 2.71
N ALA A 59 -4.24 4.35 2.99
CA ALA A 59 -5.63 4.01 2.81
C ALA A 59 -5.72 3.51 1.37
N GLY A 60 -6.21 2.28 1.19
CA GLY A 60 -6.41 1.75 -0.15
C GLY A 60 -7.25 2.73 -0.97
N ARG A 61 -7.25 2.55 -2.30
CA ARG A 61 -8.18 3.31 -3.16
C ARG A 61 -9.58 3.20 -2.55
N GLN A 62 -10.17 4.33 -2.19
CA GLN A 62 -11.53 4.36 -1.69
C GLN A 62 -12.43 3.70 -2.74
N PRO A 63 -13.31 2.77 -2.35
CA PRO A 63 -14.26 2.16 -3.26
C PRO A 63 -14.99 3.25 -4.06
N ALA A 64 -15.17 3.04 -5.36
CA ALA A 64 -15.88 4.01 -6.21
C ALA A 64 -17.37 4.12 -5.84
N LEU A 65 -17.89 3.14 -5.12
CA LEU A 65 -19.24 3.09 -4.59
C LEU A 65 -19.18 2.84 -3.09
N THR A 66 -20.04 3.54 -2.36
CA THR A 66 -20.34 3.24 -0.96
C THR A 66 -21.01 1.87 -0.84
N GLU A 67 -20.92 1.26 0.35
CA GLU A 67 -21.58 -0.02 0.67
C GLU A 67 -23.09 0.02 0.39
N GLN A 68 -23.71 1.19 0.59
CA GLN A 68 -25.13 1.39 0.33
C GLN A 68 -25.44 1.37 -1.17
N GLU A 69 -24.64 2.03 -2.01
CA GLU A 69 -24.78 2.03 -3.46
C GLU A 69 -24.54 0.63 -4.04
N LEU A 70 -23.55 -0.08 -3.51
CA LEU A 70 -23.29 -1.48 -3.89
C LEU A 70 -24.50 -2.38 -3.59
N ARG A 71 -25.13 -2.22 -2.42
CA ARG A 71 -26.33 -2.99 -2.06
C ARG A 71 -27.53 -2.65 -2.92
N GLN A 72 -27.71 -1.39 -3.30
CA GLN A 72 -28.77 -0.97 -4.20
C GLN A 72 -28.56 -1.57 -5.60
N LEU A 73 -27.32 -1.51 -6.11
CA LEU A 73 -26.95 -2.11 -7.39
C LEU A 73 -27.21 -3.62 -7.41
N VAL A 74 -26.80 -4.33 -6.35
CA VAL A 74 -27.02 -5.78 -6.23
C VAL A 74 -28.51 -6.12 -6.18
N ARG A 75 -29.32 -5.36 -5.44
CA ARG A 75 -30.78 -5.55 -5.39
C ARG A 75 -31.42 -5.30 -6.76
N ALA A 76 -31.05 -4.21 -7.41
CA ALA A 76 -31.56 -3.83 -8.72
C ALA A 76 -31.21 -4.86 -9.81
N ALA A 77 -29.98 -5.40 -9.80
CA ALA A 77 -29.57 -6.47 -10.68
C ALA A 77 -30.32 -7.79 -10.41
N ALA A 78 -30.60 -8.10 -9.14
CA ALA A 78 -31.38 -9.28 -8.76
C ALA A 78 -32.87 -9.18 -9.18
N THR A 79 -33.43 -7.97 -9.20
CA THR A 79 -34.78 -7.69 -9.74
C THR A 79 -34.80 -7.72 -11.27
N GLY A 80 -33.64 -7.72 -11.93
CA GLY A 80 -33.52 -7.75 -13.39
C GLY A 80 -33.72 -6.40 -14.08
N GLU A 81 -33.62 -5.29 -13.33
CA GLU A 81 -34.02 -3.95 -13.82
C GLU A 81 -32.93 -3.21 -14.63
N PHE A 82 -31.74 -3.77 -14.84
CA PHE A 82 -30.65 -3.04 -15.51
C PHE A 82 -29.90 -3.87 -16.57
N PHE A 83 -29.99 -3.43 -17.84
CA PHE A 83 -28.99 -3.66 -18.88
C PHE A 83 -27.89 -2.59 -18.74
N ALA A 84 -26.62 -2.99 -18.80
CA ALA A 84 -25.41 -2.26 -18.37
C ALA A 84 -25.04 -0.95 -19.11
N ALA A 85 -25.98 -0.21 -19.71
CA ALA A 85 -25.69 0.92 -20.59
C ALA A 85 -26.47 2.23 -20.27
N GLN A 86 -27.18 2.35 -19.15
CA GLN A 86 -27.95 3.56 -18.87
C GLN A 86 -27.71 4.10 -17.44
N ASP A 87 -26.51 4.61 -17.20
CA ASP A 87 -26.18 5.45 -16.03
C ASP A 87 -25.22 6.60 -16.40
N GLN A 88 -25.52 7.30 -17.49
CA GLN A 88 -24.93 8.60 -17.83
C GLN A 88 -26.04 9.61 -18.16
N ALA A 89 -26.99 9.87 -17.24
CA ALA A 89 -28.00 10.89 -17.51
C ALA A 89 -28.64 11.55 -16.27
N ARG A 90 -28.04 11.48 -15.07
CA ARG A 90 -28.63 12.11 -13.86
C ARG A 90 -27.67 12.89 -12.97
N HIS A 91 -26.50 13.28 -13.48
CA HIS A 91 -25.55 14.16 -12.77
C HIS A 91 -25.31 15.51 -13.49
N GLN A 92 -26.34 16.09 -14.11
CA GLN A 92 -26.35 17.51 -14.48
C GLN A 92 -27.70 18.11 -14.07
N GLY A 93 -27.76 18.72 -12.89
CA GLY A 93 -28.98 19.38 -12.44
C GLY A 93 -29.06 19.58 -10.94
N PHE A 94 -28.07 20.24 -10.33
CA PHE A 94 -28.31 21.04 -9.13
C PHE A 94 -27.40 22.27 -9.21
N ARG A 95 -28.05 23.39 -9.51
CA ARG A 95 -27.53 24.75 -9.41
C ARG A 95 -27.98 25.32 -8.07
#